data_AF-A0A8J7PA30-F1
#
_entry.id   AF-A0A8J7PA30-F1
#
_cell.length_a   1.000
_cell.length_b   1.000
_cell.length_c   1.000
_cell.angle_alpha   90.00
_cell.angle_beta   90.00
_cell.angle_gamma   90.00
#
_symmetry.space_group_name_H-M   'P 1'
#
loop_
_entity.id
_entity.type
_entity.pdbx_description
1 polymer ?
#
loop_
_entity_poly.entity_id
_entity_poly.type
_entity_poly.pdbx_seq_one_letter_code
_entity_poly.pdbx_strand_id
1 'polypeptide(L)'
;MVSDDKVPIEIVLELPEILDAPVLMPSGEYLAAGDSVEHPEFGVGKVVRIATYHDDLGIVLRIEYPDSTHKTLGLNFVKKVSVGEKSPGGGSLSAT
;
A
#
# COMPACT_ATOMS: atom_id res chain seq x y z
N MET A 1 0.31 21.43 -50.35
CA MET A 1 -0.78 20.96 -49.48
C MET A 1 -0.11 20.26 -48.31
N VAL A 2 -0.17 20.84 -47.12
CA VAL A 2 0.37 20.21 -45.90
C VAL A 2 -0.81 19.44 -45.30
N SER A 3 -0.78 18.12 -45.38
CA SER A 3 -1.75 17.27 -44.70
C SER A 3 -1.48 17.38 -43.21
N ASP A 4 -2.38 18.04 -42.49
CA ASP A 4 -2.41 18.09 -41.03
C ASP A 4 -2.96 16.72 -40.56
N ASP A 5 -2.15 15.67 -40.71
CA ASP A 5 -2.45 14.31 -40.26
C ASP A 5 -2.34 14.25 -38.73
N LYS A 6 -3.31 14.87 -38.05
CA LYS A 6 -3.53 14.67 -36.61
C LYS A 6 -4.16 13.31 -36.42
N VAL A 7 -3.30 12.29 -36.28
CA VAL A 7 -3.73 10.97 -35.83
C VAL A 7 -4.39 11.12 -34.45
N PRO A 8 -5.63 10.65 -34.25
CA PRO A 8 -6.25 10.68 -32.93
C PRO A 8 -5.43 9.81 -31.98
N ILE A 9 -5.02 10.39 -30.85
CA ILE A 9 -4.35 9.64 -29.78
C ILE A 9 -5.43 8.88 -29.03
N GLU A 10 -5.42 7.56 -29.14
CA GLU A 10 -6.29 6.67 -28.39
C GLU A 10 -5.61 6.32 -27.06
N ILE A 11 -6.27 6.66 -25.94
CA ILE A 11 -5.79 6.35 -24.58
C ILE A 11 -6.72 5.30 -24.01
N VAL A 12 -6.20 4.09 -23.79
CA VAL A 12 -6.93 3.01 -23.10
C VAL A 12 -6.58 3.09 -21.61
N LEU A 13 -7.61 3.30 -20.78
CA LEU A 13 -7.50 3.33 -19.33
C LEU A 13 -8.12 2.05 -18.76
N GLU A 14 -7.31 1.20 -18.16
CA GLU A 14 -7.80 0.04 -17.41
C GLU A 14 -8.06 0.43 -15.95
N LEU A 15 -9.26 0.10 -15.47
CA LEU A 15 -9.61 0.31 -14.07
C LEU A 15 -9.07 -0.85 -13.23
N PRO A 16 -8.48 -0.57 -12.05
CA PRO A 16 -7.99 -1.63 -11.19
C PRO A 16 -9.14 -2.43 -10.60
N GLU A 17 -8.96 -3.74 -10.54
CA GLU A 17 -9.90 -4.65 -9.88
C GLU A 17 -9.78 -4.46 -8.35
N ILE A 18 -10.93 -4.36 -7.67
CA ILE A 18 -10.97 -4.28 -6.20
C ILE A 18 -10.87 -5.69 -5.64
N LEU A 19 -9.93 -5.88 -4.72
CA LEU A 19 -9.76 -7.15 -4.04
C LEU A 19 -10.37 -7.05 -2.63
N ASP A 20 -11.44 -7.81 -2.40
CA ASP A 20 -12.06 -7.95 -1.07
C ASP A 20 -11.36 -9.02 -0.21
N ALA A 21 -10.65 -9.96 -0.85
CA ALA A 21 -9.92 -11.01 -0.18
C ALA A 21 -8.54 -10.54 0.31
N PRO A 22 -8.01 -11.10 1.41
CA PRO A 22 -6.64 -10.84 1.84
C PRO A 22 -5.62 -11.25 0.77
N VAL A 23 -4.53 -10.49 0.66
CA VAL A 23 -3.44 -10.72 -0.30
C VAL A 23 -2.18 -11.20 0.40
N LEU A 24 -1.40 -12.07 -0.25
CA LEU A 24 -0.13 -12.56 0.28
C LEU A 24 0.98 -11.53 0.03
N MET A 25 1.62 -11.07 1.10
CA MET A 25 2.77 -10.18 1.03
C MET A 25 4.05 -10.94 0.65
N PRO A 26 5.08 -10.25 0.15
CA PRO A 26 6.42 -10.84 -0.04
C PRO A 26 7.04 -11.41 1.25
N SER A 27 6.62 -10.92 2.42
CA SER A 27 7.03 -11.46 3.73
C SER A 27 6.43 -12.83 4.04
N GLY A 28 5.43 -13.28 3.27
CA GLY A 28 4.66 -14.50 3.54
C GLY A 28 3.43 -14.29 4.42
N GLU A 29 3.16 -13.05 4.86
CA GLU A 29 1.98 -12.71 5.66
C GLU A 29 0.80 -12.32 4.79
N TYR A 30 -0.43 -12.58 5.25
CA TYR A 30 -1.62 -12.06 4.59
C TYR A 30 -1.91 -10.63 5.05
N LEU A 31 -2.26 -9.77 4.10
CA LEU A 31 -2.68 -8.39 4.32
C LEU A 31 -4.13 -8.21 3.87
N ALA A 32 -4.96 -7.65 4.74
CA ALA A 32 -6.37 -7.36 4.47
C ALA A 32 -6.66 -5.86 4.65
N ALA A 33 -7.78 -5.40 4.10
CA ALA A 33 -8.30 -4.07 4.45
C ALA A 33 -8.58 -4.01 5.96
N GLY A 34 -8.15 -2.92 6.59
CA GLY A 34 -8.20 -2.73 8.04
C GLY A 34 -6.86 -2.93 8.75
N ASP A 35 -5.92 -3.66 8.15
CA ASP A 35 -4.59 -3.87 8.71
C ASP A 35 -3.75 -2.59 8.69
N SER A 36 -2.77 -2.52 9.59
CA SER A 36 -1.77 -1.45 9.60
C SER A 36 -0.52 -1.85 8.84
N VAL A 37 0.03 -0.89 8.10
CA VAL A 37 1.26 -1.04 7.34
C VAL A 37 2.17 0.15 7.59
N GLU A 38 3.48 -0.09 7.55
CA GLU A 38 4.52 0.93 7.66
C GLU A 38 5.19 1.16 6.31
N HIS A 39 5.31 2.42 5.93
CA HIS A 39 6.14 2.87 4.82
C HIS A 39 7.35 3.65 5.38
N PRO A 40 8.58 3.45 4.88
CA PRO A 40 9.79 4.10 5.43
C PRO A 40 9.73 5.63 5.50
N GLU A 41 9.06 6.27 4.52
CA GLU A 41 8.97 7.74 4.44
C GLU A 41 7.71 8.30 5.11
N PHE A 42 6.61 7.53 5.14
CA PHE A 42 5.30 8.05 5.55
C PHE A 42 4.86 7.52 6.93
N GLY A 43 5.62 6.58 7.50
CA GLY A 43 5.29 5.94 8.77
C GLY A 43 4.14 4.96 8.65
N VAL A 44 3.41 4.80 9.75
CA VAL A 44 2.32 3.82 9.89
C VAL A 44 0.99 4.40 9.40
N GLY A 45 0.31 3.65 8.53
CA GLY A 45 -1.03 3.94 8.06
C GLY A 45 -1.93 2.71 8.08
N LYS A 46 -3.22 2.91 7.82
CA LYS A 46 -4.23 1.86 7.77
C LYS A 46 -4.63 1.56 6.33
N VAL A 47 -4.62 0.29 5.94
CA VAL A 47 -5.10 -0.12 4.62
C VAL A 47 -6.61 0.05 4.57
N VAL A 48 -7.11 0.87 3.64
CA VAL A 48 -8.55 1.11 3.45
C VAL A 48 -9.10 0.40 2.21
N ARG A 49 -8.24 0.08 1.24
CA ARG A 49 -8.62 -0.67 0.04
C ARG A 49 -7.41 -1.37 -0.56
N ILE A 50 -7.64 -2.55 -1.12
CA ILE A 50 -6.67 -3.30 -1.92
C ILE A 50 -7.21 -3.37 -3.34
N ALA A 51 -6.34 -3.15 -4.31
CA ALA A 51 -6.69 -3.27 -5.71
C ALA A 51 -5.54 -3.89 -6.49
N THR A 52 -5.80 -4.48 -7.64
CA THR A 52 -4.76 -4.98 -8.54
C THR A 52 -4.97 -4.40 -9.93
N TYR A 53 -3.85 -4.07 -10.56
CA TYR A 53 -3.80 -3.98 -12.01
C TYR A 53 -3.30 -5.34 -12.53
N HIS A 54 -3.83 -5.78 -13.67
CA HIS A 54 -3.40 -7.05 -14.29
C HIS A 54 -2.12 -6.89 -15.13
N ASP A 55 -1.54 -5.69 -15.12
CA ASP A 55 -0.28 -5.33 -15.76
C ASP A 55 0.89 -5.45 -14.78
N ASP A 56 2.02 -4.82 -15.13
CA ASP A 56 3.25 -4.84 -14.33
C ASP A 56 3.13 -4.10 -12.98
N LEU A 57 2.08 -3.30 -12.76
CA LEU A 57 1.89 -2.56 -11.51
C LEU A 57 1.49 -3.48 -10.35
N GLY A 58 0.78 -4.58 -10.66
CA GLY A 58 0.34 -5.58 -9.71
C GLY A 58 -0.57 -5.03 -8.60
N ILE A 59 -0.38 -5.54 -7.38
CA ILE A 59 -1.22 -5.21 -6.21
C ILE A 59 -0.80 -3.87 -5.62
N VAL A 60 -1.79 -2.98 -5.50
CA VAL A 60 -1.69 -1.67 -4.86
C VAL A 60 -2.63 -1.54 -3.66
N LEU A 61 -2.20 -0.73 -2.70
CA LEU A 61 -2.85 -0.50 -1.44
C LEU A 61 -3.21 0.98 -1.33
N ARG A 62 -4.47 1.27 -1.05
CA ARG A 62 -4.86 2.61 -0.58
C ARG A 62 -4.74 2.63 0.94
N ILE A 63 -3.90 3.55 1.43
CA ILE A 63 -3.53 3.66 2.83
C ILE A 63 -3.94 5.04 3.33
N GLU A 64 -4.62 5.08 4.46
CA GLU A 64 -4.99 6.29 5.20
C GLU A 64 -4.00 6.52 6.34
N TYR A 65 -3.43 7.72 6.41
CA TYR A 65 -2.49 8.15 7.44
C TYR A 65 -3.18 9.01 8.52
N PRO A 66 -2.54 9.22 9.70
CA PRO A 66 -3.14 9.97 10.81
C PRO A 66 -3.57 11.41 10.48
N ASP A 67 -2.96 12.01 9.46
CA ASP A 67 -3.30 13.34 8.95
C ASP A 67 -4.49 13.33 7.97
N SER A 68 -5.23 12.22 7.89
CA SER A 68 -6.31 11.97 6.93
C SER A 68 -5.87 11.99 5.46
N THR A 69 -4.55 11.98 5.19
CA THR A 69 -4.05 11.85 3.82
C THR A 69 -4.16 10.41 3.37
N HIS A 70 -4.44 10.26 2.07
CA HIS A 70 -4.52 8.97 1.44
C HIS A 70 -3.38 8.83 0.44
N LYS A 71 -2.69 7.69 0.45
CA LYS A 71 -1.70 7.34 -0.58
C LYS A 71 -2.00 5.99 -1.18
N THR A 72 -1.69 5.84 -2.45
CA THR A 72 -1.71 4.55 -3.15
C THR A 72 -0.29 4.06 -3.29
N LEU A 73 0.04 2.94 -2.66
CA LEU A 73 1.39 2.36 -2.66
C LEU A 73 1.35 0.92 -3.15
N GLY A 74 2.38 0.48 -3.86
CA GLY A 74 2.53 -0.93 -4.22
C GLY A 74 2.79 -1.81 -3.00
N LEU A 75 2.32 -3.06 -3.04
CA LEU A 75 2.45 -4.02 -1.94
C LEU A 75 3.91 -4.21 -1.48
N ASN A 76 4.87 -4.09 -2.39
CA ASN A 76 6.29 -4.31 -2.14
C ASN A 76 6.98 -3.16 -1.36
N PHE A 77 6.32 -2.01 -1.21
CA PHE A 77 6.91 -0.82 -0.56
C PHE A 77 6.50 -0.67 0.90
N VAL A 78 5.68 -1.57 1.42
CA VAL A 78 5.17 -1.49 2.78
C VAL A 78 5.41 -2.79 3.53
N LYS A 79 5.45 -2.68 4.85
CA LYS A 79 5.53 -3.82 5.76
C LYS A 79 4.30 -3.87 6.63
N LYS A 80 3.67 -5.04 6.80
CA LYS A 80 2.58 -5.21 7.76
C LYS A 80 3.12 -5.03 9.18
N VAL A 81 2.38 -4.29 10.00
CA VAL A 81 2.70 -4.06 11.41
C VAL A 81 1.47 -4.38 12.27
N SER A 82 1.71 -5.06 13.38
CA SER A 82 0.70 -5.30 14.40
C SER A 82 0.57 -4.05 15.27
N VAL A 83 -0.66 -3.51 15.37
CA VAL A 83 -0.97 -2.47 16.37
C VAL A 83 -1.12 -3.17 17.72
N GLY A 84 0.01 -3.56 18.32
CA GLY A 84 -0.02 -4.24 19.60
C GLY A 84 1.13 -5.20 19.87
N GLU A 85 2.36 -4.70 19.84
CA GLU A 85 3.30 -5.07 20.90
C GLU A 85 3.89 -3.78 21.46
N LYS A 86 3.48 -3.48 22.69
CA LYS A 86 4.21 -2.61 23.60
C LYS A 86 5.69 -2.99 23.46
N SER A 87 6.49 -2.08 22.93
CA SER A 87 7.96 -2.21 22.88
C SER A 87 8.45 -2.80 24.20
N PRO A 88 9.20 -3.92 24.23
CA PRO A 88 9.95 -4.29 25.42
C PRO A 88 11.16 -3.35 25.49
N GLY A 89 10.89 -2.07 25.72
CA GLY A 89 11.88 -1.06 26.02
C GLY A 89 12.55 -1.48 27.33
N GLY A 90 13.84 -1.77 27.23
CA GLY A 90 14.64 -2.39 28.27
C GLY A 90 14.63 -1.61 29.58
N GLY A 91 14.26 -2.30 30.66
CA GLY A 91 14.71 -1.96 32.00
C GLY A 91 16.04 -2.64 32.25
N SER A 92 17.13 -1.97 31.85
CA SER A 92 18.49 -2.35 32.26
C SER A 92 18.76 -1.86 33.69
N LEU A 93 19.15 -2.82 34.55
CA LEU A 93 20.07 -2.74 35.69
C LEU A 93 19.81 -1.78 36.87
N SER A 94 20.06 -2.37 38.06
CA SER A 94 20.38 -1.78 39.38
C SER A 94 19.25 -1.15 40.20
N ALA A 95 18.95 -1.78 41.34
CA ALA A 95 19.28 -1.21 42.65
C ALA A 95 19.15 -2.26 43.77
N THR A 96 20.30 -2.55 44.40
CA THR A 96 20.54 -3.05 45.78
C THR A 96 19.77 -4.24 46.33
#